data_AF-A0A135L819-F1
#
_entry.id   AF-A0A135L819-F1
#
_cell.length_a   1.000
_cell.length_b   1.000
_cell.length_c   1.000
_cell.angle_alpha   90.00
_cell.angle_beta   90.00
_cell.angle_gamma   90.00
#
_symmetry.space_group_name_H-M   'P 1'
#
loop_
_entity.id
_entity.type
_entity.pdbx_description
1 polymer ?
#
loop_
_entity_poly.entity_id
_entity_poly.type
_entity_poly.pdbx_seq_one_letter_code
_entity_poly.pdbx_strand_id
1 'polypeptide(L)'
;MAWESVRANGGSSLDEWLRSRIRMVTWKRWKRIRTRFENLKKAGVSEEQAWMWANTRKGYWRTAHSPILTKALSNERFKRAGYLSFSECYSAK
;
A
#
# COMPACT_ATOMS: atom_id res chain seq x y z
N MET A 1 -23.06 -5.83 -28.14
CA MET A 1 -21.75 -6.24 -27.60
C MET A 1 -20.86 -5.03 -27.32
N ALA A 2 -21.15 -4.28 -26.27
CA ALA A 2 -20.28 -3.23 -25.71
C ALA A 2 -20.52 -3.02 -24.20
N TRP A 3 -21.62 -3.58 -23.67
CA TRP A 3 -22.03 -3.49 -22.26
C TRP A 3 -21.34 -4.48 -21.31
N GLU A 4 -20.51 -5.39 -21.81
CA GLU A 4 -19.72 -6.31 -20.98
C GLU A 4 -18.38 -5.70 -20.55
N SER A 5 -17.76 -4.83 -21.37
CA SER A 5 -16.51 -4.15 -20.99
C SER A 5 -16.67 -3.07 -19.92
N VAL A 6 -17.87 -2.52 -19.72
CA VAL A 6 -18.13 -1.50 -18.69
C VAL A 6 -18.27 -2.12 -17.29
N ARG A 7 -18.57 -3.43 -17.19
CA ARG A 7 -18.80 -4.12 -15.91
C ARG A 7 -17.50 -4.54 -15.20
N ALA A 8 -16.36 -4.48 -15.87
CA ALA A 8 -15.08 -5.01 -15.36
C ALA A 8 -14.20 -3.99 -14.59
N ASN A 9 -14.56 -2.70 -14.55
CA ASN A 9 -13.68 -1.67 -13.98
C ASN A 9 -13.99 -1.26 -12.52
N GLY A 10 -15.06 -1.79 -11.91
CA GLY A 10 -15.46 -1.41 -10.55
C GLY A 10 -14.58 -1.97 -9.42
N GLY A 11 -14.02 -3.18 -9.60
CA GLY A 11 -13.21 -3.84 -8.56
C GLY A 11 -11.82 -3.24 -8.39
N SER A 12 -11.19 -2.82 -9.50
CA SER A 12 -9.80 -2.36 -9.51
C SER A 12 -9.60 -1.03 -8.77
N SER A 13 -10.50 -0.07 -8.97
CA SER A 13 -10.43 1.25 -8.33
C SER A 13 -10.69 1.18 -6.82
N LEU A 14 -11.65 0.35 -6.41
CA LEU A 14 -11.95 0.13 -4.99
C LEU A 14 -10.80 -0.58 -4.27
N ASP A 15 -10.19 -1.58 -4.90
CA ASP A 15 -9.02 -2.27 -4.37
C ASP A 15 -7.81 -1.36 -4.23
N GLU A 16 -7.56 -0.50 -5.22
CA GLU A 16 -6.49 0.48 -5.17
C GLU A 16 -6.71 1.47 -4.01
N TRP A 17 -7.93 1.95 -3.85
CA TRP A 17 -8.31 2.81 -2.73
C TRP A 17 -8.11 2.11 -1.39
N LEU A 18 -8.54 0.85 -1.25
CA LEU A 18 -8.39 0.05 -0.04
C LEU A 18 -6.91 -0.13 0.32
N ARG A 19 -6.06 -0.54 -0.63
CA ARG A 19 -4.61 -0.68 -0.41
C ARG A 19 -3.99 0.65 0.01
N SER A 20 -4.42 1.75 -0.58
CA SER A 20 -3.96 3.11 -0.22
C SER A 20 -4.35 3.48 1.20
N ARG A 21 -5.56 3.13 1.64
CA ARG A 21 -5.99 3.29 3.04
C ARG A 21 -5.18 2.43 4.00
N ILE A 22 -4.90 1.16 3.66
CA ILE A 22 -4.08 0.28 4.49
C ILE A 22 -2.66 0.85 4.64
N ARG A 23 -2.04 1.33 3.55
CA ARG A 23 -0.74 2.02 3.59
C ARG A 23 -0.77 3.23 4.52
N MET A 24 -1.78 4.08 4.37
CA MET A 24 -1.95 5.28 5.20
C MET A 24 -2.08 4.93 6.70
N VAL A 25 -2.93 3.96 7.05
CA VAL A 25 -3.13 3.51 8.43
C VAL A 25 -1.84 2.91 8.99
N THR A 26 -1.11 2.12 8.20
CA THR A 26 0.17 1.54 8.59
C THR A 26 1.20 2.62 8.90
N TRP A 27 1.29 3.64 8.07
CA TRP A 27 2.18 4.78 8.30
C TRP A 27 1.81 5.60 9.54
N LYS A 28 0.50 5.73 9.83
CA LYS A 28 0.01 6.38 11.05
C LYS A 28 0.35 5.56 12.29
N ARG A 29 0.30 4.22 12.20
CA ARG A 29 0.77 3.31 13.27
C ARG A 29 2.27 3.47 13.52
N TRP A 30 3.07 3.67 12.47
CA TRP A 30 4.49 4.00 12.58
C TRP A 30 4.71 5.48 12.95
N LYS A 31 4.17 5.91 14.09
CA LYS A 31 4.19 7.34 14.50
C LYS A 31 5.61 7.88 14.75
N ARG A 32 6.50 7.06 15.31
CA ARG A 32 7.88 7.46 15.67
C ARG A 32 8.83 7.24 14.50
N ILE A 33 9.78 8.16 14.30
CA ILE A 33 10.79 8.09 13.23
C ILE A 33 11.59 6.79 13.32
N ARG A 34 12.05 6.40 14.52
CA ARG A 34 12.74 5.12 14.76
C ARG A 34 11.91 3.93 14.27
N THR A 35 10.61 3.91 14.57
CA THR A 35 9.72 2.84 14.13
C THR A 35 9.54 2.82 12.61
N ARG A 36 9.46 3.98 11.95
CA ARG A 36 9.40 4.04 10.48
C ARG A 36 10.67 3.48 9.85
N PHE A 37 11.82 3.94 10.35
CA PHE A 37 13.13 3.51 9.88
C PHE A 37 13.30 1.98 9.97
N GLU A 38 13.07 1.40 11.15
CA GLU A 38 13.17 -0.04 11.36
C GLU A 38 12.24 -0.84 10.43
N ASN A 39 10.99 -0.40 10.28
CA ASN A 39 10.05 -1.11 9.42
C ASN A 39 10.36 -0.94 7.92
N LEU A 40 10.92 0.20 7.51
CA LEU A 40 11.40 0.41 6.14
C LEU A 40 12.62 -0.48 5.85
N LYS A 41 13.58 -0.61 6.77
CA LYS A 41 14.70 -1.56 6.64
C LYS A 41 14.20 -3.00 6.54
N LYS A 42 13.26 -3.41 7.41
CA LYS A 42 12.61 -4.73 7.34
C LYS A 42 11.84 -4.97 6.04
N ALA A 43 11.41 -3.90 5.37
CA ALA A 43 10.77 -3.96 4.07
C ALA A 43 11.77 -4.05 2.89
N GLY A 44 13.09 -4.06 3.16
CA GLY A 44 14.15 -4.16 2.16
C GLY A 44 14.64 -2.82 1.61
N VAL A 45 14.30 -1.70 2.26
CA VAL A 45 14.84 -0.38 1.89
C VAL A 45 16.25 -0.24 2.47
N SER A 46 17.20 0.26 1.68
CA SER A 46 18.57 0.54 2.15
C SER A 46 18.54 1.51 3.33
N GLU A 47 19.54 1.42 4.20
CA GLU A 47 19.61 2.19 5.45
C GLU A 47 19.54 3.71 5.23
N GLU A 48 20.37 4.25 4.34
CA GLU A 48 20.38 5.67 4.00
C GLU A 48 19.01 6.13 3.48
N GLN A 49 18.45 5.37 2.55
CA GLN A 49 17.16 5.70 1.95
C GLN A 49 16.01 5.61 2.96
N ALA A 50 16.05 4.60 3.84
CA ALA A 50 15.09 4.43 4.92
C ALA A 50 15.14 5.60 5.91
N TRP A 51 16.32 6.11 6.22
CA TRP A 51 16.49 7.27 7.10
C TRP A 51 15.88 8.53 6.48
N MET A 52 16.16 8.79 5.19
CA MET A 52 15.54 9.90 4.45
C MET A 52 14.01 9.79 4.42
N TRP A 53 13.48 8.61 4.13
CA TRP A 53 12.04 8.38 4.00
C TRP A 53 11.29 8.44 5.33
N ALA A 54 11.89 7.93 6.42
CA ALA A 54 11.31 7.97 7.76
C ALA A 54 11.05 9.42 8.23
N ASN A 55 11.93 10.35 7.83
CA ASN A 55 11.89 11.77 8.14
C ASN A 55 11.05 12.62 7.17
N THR A 56 10.29 12.01 6.26
CA THR A 56 9.47 12.78 5.31
C THR A 56 8.47 13.70 6.02
N ARG A 57 8.36 14.92 5.49
CA ARG A 57 7.39 15.95 5.93
C ARG A 57 6.05 15.85 5.17
N LYS A 58 5.91 14.87 4.27
CA LYS A 58 4.68 14.65 3.50
C LYS A 58 3.54 14.17 4.40
N GLY A 59 2.34 14.67 4.14
CA GLY A 59 1.11 14.22 4.81
C GLY A 59 0.80 12.75 4.51
N TYR A 60 0.00 12.11 5.37
CA TYR A 60 -0.20 10.66 5.34
C TYR A 60 -0.75 10.13 4.02
N TRP A 61 -1.72 10.83 3.42
CA TRP A 61 -2.29 10.43 2.13
C TRP A 61 -1.25 10.52 1.01
N ARG A 62 -0.50 11.62 0.95
CA ARG A 62 0.60 11.78 -0.03
C ARG A 62 1.67 10.72 0.12
N THR A 63 1.98 10.30 1.36
CA THR A 63 2.95 9.25 1.62
C THR A 63 2.43 7.87 1.19
N ALA A 64 1.13 7.58 1.35
CA ALA A 64 0.50 6.33 0.94
C ALA A 64 0.65 6.02 -0.56
N HIS A 65 0.62 7.06 -1.39
CA HIS A 65 0.82 6.96 -2.85
C HIS A 65 2.27 7.18 -3.29
N SER A 66 3.19 7.48 -2.35
CA SER A 66 4.59 7.73 -2.68
C SER A 66 5.40 6.43 -2.76
N PRO A 67 6.56 6.44 -3.44
CA PRO A 67 7.50 5.31 -3.46
C PRO A 67 7.87 4.77 -2.09
N ILE A 68 7.78 5.59 -1.03
CA ILE A 68 8.04 5.20 0.35
C ILE A 68 7.18 4.00 0.74
N LEU A 69 5.86 4.08 0.50
CA LEU A 69 4.92 3.05 0.91
C LEU A 69 4.50 2.12 -0.21
N THR A 70 4.55 2.55 -1.47
CA THR A 70 4.26 1.63 -2.58
C THR A 70 5.37 0.60 -2.77
N LYS A 71 6.65 0.94 -2.48
CA LYS A 71 7.75 -0.03 -2.43
C LYS A 71 7.73 -0.84 -1.15
N ALA A 72 7.63 -0.19 0.01
CA ALA A 72 7.67 -0.90 1.29
C ALA A 72 6.44 -1.81 1.48
N LEU A 73 5.26 -1.39 1.07
CA LEU A 73 3.99 -2.14 1.14
C LEU A 73 3.45 -2.34 -0.29
N SER A 74 4.18 -3.14 -1.07
CA SER A 74 3.84 -3.46 -2.45
C SER A 74 2.60 -4.33 -2.54
N ASN A 75 1.94 -4.32 -3.70
CA ASN A 75 0.78 -5.17 -3.97
C ASN A 75 1.13 -6.66 -3.81
N GLU A 76 2.34 -7.06 -4.20
CA GLU A 76 2.86 -8.41 -4.00
C GLU A 76 2.97 -8.81 -2.53
N ARG A 77 3.35 -7.88 -1.65
CA ARG A 77 3.35 -8.14 -0.20
C ARG A 77 1.94 -8.27 0.35
N PHE A 78 1.00 -7.47 -0.15
CA PHE A 78 -0.41 -7.60 0.25
C PHE A 78 -0.97 -8.97 -0.14
N LYS A 79 -0.74 -9.43 -1.38
CA LYS A 79 -1.13 -10.76 -1.83
C LYS A 79 -0.54 -11.87 -0.96
N ARG A 80 0.77 -11.82 -0.70
CA ARG A 80 1.45 -12.79 0.17
C ARG A 80 0.95 -12.79 1.62
N ALA A 81 0.47 -11.66 2.11
CA ALA A 81 -0.14 -11.55 3.44
C ALA A 81 -1.61 -12.00 3.47
N GLY A 82 -2.17 -12.49 2.36
CA GLY A 82 -3.54 -12.98 2.26
C GLY A 82 -4.59 -11.88 2.03
N TYR A 83 -4.17 -10.66 1.68
CA TYR A 83 -5.12 -9.64 1.22
C TYR A 83 -5.56 -9.97 -0.20
N LEU A 84 -6.72 -10.61 -0.30
CA LEU A 84 -7.41 -10.84 -1.56
C LEU A 84 -7.91 -9.50 -2.14
N SER A 85 -7.82 -9.39 -3.45
CA SER A 85 -8.56 -8.37 -4.20
C SER A 85 -10.06 -8.62 -4.07
N PHE A 86 -10.86 -7.57 -4.16
CA PHE A 86 -12.32 -7.73 -4.14
C PHE A 86 -12.80 -8.67 -5.25
N SER A 87 -12.19 -8.63 -6.44
CA SER A 87 -12.50 -9.57 -7.52
C SER A 87 -12.20 -11.02 -7.12
N GLU A 88 -11.06 -11.29 -6.47
CA GLU A 88 -10.75 -12.63 -5.94
C GLU A 88 -11.76 -13.05 -4.86
N CYS A 89 -12.17 -12.15 -3.95
CA CYS A 89 -13.16 -12.43 -2.91
C CYS A 89 -14.56 -12.78 -3.47
N TYR A 90 -14.98 -12.15 -4.56
CA TYR A 90 -16.29 -12.41 -5.18
C TYR A 90 -16.28 -13.64 -6.09
N SER A 91 -15.15 -13.96 -6.73
CA SER A 91 -15.00 -15.14 -7.59
C SER A 91 -14.62 -16.42 -6.83
N ALA A 92 -14.17 -16.32 -5.57
CA ALA A 92 -13.85 -17.47 -4.71
C ALA A 92 -15.08 -18.11 -4.04
N LYS A 93 -16.29 -17.79 -4.52
CA LYS A 93 -17.57 -18.40 -4.11
C LYS A 93 -18.14 -19.19 -5.28
#